data_AF-A0A5Q4D1X2-F1
#
_entry.id   AF-A0A5Q4D1X2-F1
#
_cell.length_a   1.000
_cell.length_b   1.000
_cell.length_c   1.000
_cell.angle_alpha   90.00
_cell.angle_beta   90.00
_cell.angle_gamma   90.00
#
_symmetry.space_group_name_H-M   'P 1'
#
loop_
_entity.id
_entity.type
_entity.pdbx_description
1 polymer ?
#
loop_
_entity_poly.entity_id
_entity_poly.type
_entity_poly.pdbx_seq_one_letter_code
_entity_poly.pdbx_strand_id
1 'polypeptide(L)'
;AINAYHVANLQRYRLFLQQPETHSPYDSVDNLEARGAAQQLLRYAADRNPGPDEAFFRALVDGPGVGWSNLAARVGGEPTLRRWIADWSVANYADSRVPGIAQEYRLQSWSHPSLFEALQVSRFPVRTRSLVPETPISIDLKAGGAAYARFSVPGPSVARITVTAGTGPLPPTLEFTLLRTR
;
A
#
# COMPACT_ATOMS: atom_id res chain seq x y z
N ALA A 1 3.83 16.39 -16.06
CA ALA A 1 4.86 15.78 -16.93
C ALA A 1 5.53 14.63 -16.20
N ILE A 2 5.80 13.51 -16.87
CA ILE A 2 6.61 12.39 -16.36
C ILE A 2 8.05 12.55 -16.86
N ASN A 3 9.06 12.33 -16.00
CA ASN A 3 10.47 12.39 -16.37
C ASN A 3 11.17 11.04 -16.10
N ALA A 4 12.46 10.92 -16.45
CA ALA A 4 13.20 9.67 -16.28
C ALA A 4 13.26 9.19 -14.81
N TYR A 5 13.38 10.11 -13.85
CA TYR A 5 13.37 9.78 -12.42
C TYR A 5 12.03 9.20 -11.97
N HIS A 6 10.92 9.77 -12.47
CA HIS A 6 9.58 9.27 -12.23
C HIS A 6 9.38 7.87 -12.81
N VAL A 7 9.86 7.60 -14.03
CA VAL A 7 9.82 6.26 -14.62
C VAL A 7 10.57 5.24 -13.77
N ALA A 8 11.78 5.58 -13.30
CA ALA A 8 12.56 4.69 -12.44
C ALA A 8 11.83 4.39 -11.11
N ASN A 9 11.16 5.37 -10.51
CA ASN A 9 10.38 5.15 -9.29
C ASN A 9 9.13 4.30 -9.53
N LEU A 10 8.44 4.46 -10.66
CA LEU A 10 7.32 3.59 -11.04
C LEU A 10 7.76 2.14 -11.26
N GLN A 11 8.93 1.92 -11.88
CA GLN A 11 9.49 0.58 -12.04
C GLN A 11 9.80 -0.08 -10.69
N ARG A 12 10.38 0.67 -9.74
CA ARG A 12 10.61 0.20 -8.37
C ARG A 12 9.32 -0.10 -7.62
N TYR A 13 8.32 0.78 -7.74
CA TYR A 13 7.01 0.58 -7.13
C TYR A 13 6.29 -0.64 -7.72
N ARG A 14 6.47 -0.93 -9.03
CA ARG A 14 6.01 -2.20 -9.62
C ARG A 14 6.65 -3.42 -8.97
N LEU A 15 7.96 -3.40 -8.69
CA LEU A 15 8.63 -4.51 -8.00
C LEU A 15 8.01 -4.73 -6.62
N PHE A 16 7.76 -3.65 -5.86
CA PHE A 16 7.04 -3.73 -4.59
C PHE A 16 5.64 -4.33 -4.75
N LEU A 17 4.83 -3.86 -5.71
CA LEU A 17 3.47 -4.35 -5.94
C LEU A 17 3.42 -5.85 -6.27
N GLN A 18 4.50 -6.42 -6.81
CA GLN A 18 4.61 -7.86 -7.07
C GLN A 18 4.94 -8.67 -5.81
N GLN A 19 5.46 -8.04 -4.75
CA GLN A 19 5.85 -8.69 -3.49
C GLN A 19 5.49 -7.85 -2.24
N PRO A 20 4.25 -7.35 -2.10
CA PRO A 20 3.88 -6.42 -1.04
C PRO A 20 3.83 -7.09 0.34
N GLU A 21 3.79 -8.42 0.38
CA GLU A 21 3.76 -9.21 1.61
C GLU A 21 5.12 -9.23 2.32
N THR A 22 6.22 -9.18 1.56
CA THR A 22 7.59 -9.42 2.06
C THR A 22 8.47 -8.18 2.06
N HIS A 23 7.95 -7.05 1.58
CA HIS A 23 8.64 -5.75 1.56
C HIS A 23 7.76 -4.67 2.19
N SER A 24 8.38 -3.59 2.64
CA SER A 24 7.72 -2.49 3.33
C SER A 24 8.33 -1.14 2.91
N PRO A 25 7.56 -0.03 2.91
CA PRO A 25 8.10 1.30 2.69
C PRO A 25 9.10 1.76 3.76
N TYR A 26 9.18 1.05 4.89
CA TYR A 26 10.16 1.30 5.95
C TYR A 26 11.02 0.06 6.24
N ASP A 27 11.25 -0.77 5.23
CA ASP A 27 12.14 -1.92 5.34
C ASP A 27 13.55 -1.48 5.81
N SER A 28 14.16 -2.28 6.69
CA SER A 28 15.55 -2.06 7.12
C SER A 28 16.56 -2.42 6.03
N VAL A 29 16.14 -3.23 5.05
CA VAL A 29 16.96 -3.59 3.90
C VAL A 29 16.70 -2.60 2.77
N ASP A 30 17.76 -1.91 2.35
CA ASP A 30 17.69 -0.93 1.26
C ASP A 30 17.70 -1.62 -0.11
N ASN A 31 16.52 -2.10 -0.53
CA ASN A 31 16.29 -2.72 -1.84
C ASN A 31 15.40 -1.86 -2.75
N LEU A 32 15.23 -2.29 -4.00
CA LEU A 32 14.50 -1.50 -5.00
C LEU A 32 13.00 -1.42 -4.67
N GLU A 33 12.43 -2.48 -4.13
CA GLU A 33 11.04 -2.60 -3.69
C GLU A 33 10.74 -1.59 -2.58
N ALA A 34 11.55 -1.58 -1.51
CA ALA A 34 11.42 -0.66 -0.39
C ALA A 34 11.54 0.79 -0.84
N ARG A 35 12.49 1.11 -1.74
CA ARG A 35 12.63 2.47 -2.31
C ARG A 35 11.38 2.89 -3.09
N GLY A 36 10.83 1.99 -3.91
CA GLY A 36 9.61 2.24 -4.67
C GLY A 36 8.40 2.45 -3.77
N ALA A 37 8.24 1.59 -2.77
CA ALA A 37 7.20 1.67 -1.76
C ALA A 37 7.29 2.98 -0.96
N ALA A 38 8.49 3.34 -0.46
CA ALA A 38 8.74 4.55 0.30
C ALA A 38 8.41 5.81 -0.53
N GLN A 39 8.86 5.85 -1.78
CA GLN A 39 8.58 6.97 -2.67
C GLN A 39 7.08 7.14 -2.93
N GLN A 40 6.36 6.04 -3.14
CA GLN A 40 4.92 6.09 -3.34
C GLN A 40 4.22 6.51 -2.04
N LEU A 41 4.55 5.91 -0.89
CA LEU A 41 3.97 6.28 0.40
C LEU A 41 4.15 7.77 0.71
N LEU A 42 5.30 8.36 0.37
CA LEU A 42 5.52 9.81 0.52
C LEU A 42 4.59 10.65 -0.38
N ARG A 43 4.26 10.18 -1.59
CA ARG A 43 3.25 10.83 -2.45
C ARG A 43 1.85 10.71 -1.88
N TYR A 44 1.48 9.51 -1.42
CA TYR A 44 0.21 9.31 -0.73
C TYR A 44 0.09 10.18 0.53
N ALA A 45 1.17 10.33 1.29
CA ALA A 45 1.20 11.21 2.46
C ALA A 45 1.05 12.69 2.09
N ALA A 46 1.64 13.12 0.97
CA ALA A 46 1.44 14.47 0.43
C ALA A 46 -0.01 14.68 0.00
N ASP A 47 -0.63 13.72 -0.71
CA ASP A 47 -2.04 13.77 -1.13
C ASP A 47 -3.01 13.92 0.06
N ARG A 48 -2.65 13.37 1.23
CA ARG A 48 -3.45 13.47 2.45
C ARG A 48 -3.11 14.68 3.31
N ASN A 49 -2.00 15.36 3.02
CA ASN A 49 -1.66 16.58 3.71
C ASN A 49 -2.53 17.72 3.15
N PRO A 50 -3.25 18.49 4.00
CA PRO A 50 -4.10 19.57 3.51
C PRO A 50 -3.31 20.79 2.97
N GLY A 51 -2.00 20.85 3.23
CA GLY A 51 -1.13 21.94 2.78
C GLY A 51 -0.50 21.68 1.40
N PRO A 52 0.25 22.66 0.86
CA PRO A 52 0.95 22.48 -0.40
C PRO A 52 2.04 21.40 -0.32
N ASP A 53 2.12 20.53 -1.33
CA ASP A 53 3.17 19.50 -1.49
C ASP A 53 4.58 20.04 -1.21
N GLU A 54 4.91 21.22 -1.75
CA GLU A 54 6.21 21.87 -1.57
C GLU A 54 6.56 22.07 -0.10
N ALA A 55 5.60 22.55 0.70
CA ALA A 55 5.80 22.78 2.13
C ALA A 55 6.00 21.45 2.87
N PHE A 56 5.23 20.42 2.50
CA PHE A 56 5.36 19.08 3.09
C PHE A 56 6.75 18.47 2.79
N PHE A 57 7.17 18.45 1.52
CA PHE A 57 8.45 17.86 1.14
C PHE A 57 9.64 18.67 1.68
N ARG A 58 9.58 20.01 1.70
CA ARG A 58 10.63 20.81 2.35
C ARG A 58 10.73 20.51 3.83
N ALA A 59 9.61 20.40 4.54
CA ALA A 59 9.61 20.06 5.96
C ALA A 59 10.26 18.70 6.27
N LEU A 60 10.24 17.76 5.32
CA LEU A 60 10.93 16.47 5.45
C LEU A 60 12.44 16.58 5.21
N VAL A 61 12.88 17.45 4.29
CA VAL A 61 14.29 17.55 3.86
C VAL A 61 15.10 18.54 4.69
N ASP A 62 14.51 19.67 5.06
CA ASP A 62 15.22 20.78 5.72
C ASP A 62 15.41 20.56 7.24
N GLY A 63 14.80 19.52 7.79
CA GLY A 63 14.89 19.17 9.22
C GLY A 63 16.03 18.20 9.55
N PRO A 64 16.43 18.10 10.82
CA PRO A 64 17.48 17.16 11.26
C PRO A 64 16.99 15.70 11.38
N GLY A 65 15.68 15.46 11.27
CA GLY A 65 15.10 14.13 11.39
C GLY A 65 15.24 13.32 10.11
N VAL A 66 15.31 11.99 10.23
CA VAL A 66 15.32 11.07 9.09
C VAL A 66 14.32 9.93 9.26
N GLY A 67 13.88 9.35 8.14
CA GLY A 67 13.09 8.12 8.12
C GLY A 67 11.74 8.22 8.83
N TRP A 68 11.35 7.12 9.49
CA TRP A 68 10.03 6.92 10.10
C TRP A 68 9.63 8.03 11.07
N SER A 69 10.49 8.37 12.02
CA SER A 69 10.20 9.37 13.05
C SER A 69 10.03 10.77 12.46
N ASN A 70 10.80 11.11 11.42
CA ASN A 70 10.66 12.37 10.70
C ASN A 70 9.30 12.45 9.99
N LEU A 71 8.92 11.40 9.24
CA LEU A 71 7.63 11.37 8.56
C LEU A 71 6.48 11.43 9.56
N ALA A 72 6.55 10.66 10.64
CA ALA A 72 5.56 10.65 11.71
C ALA A 72 5.35 12.06 12.29
N ALA A 73 6.43 12.81 12.54
CA ALA A 73 6.35 14.18 13.04
C ALA A 73 5.63 15.16 12.08
N ARG A 74 5.55 14.85 10.77
CA ARG A 74 4.89 15.70 9.76
C ARG A 74 3.44 15.33 9.48
N VAL A 75 3.01 14.14 9.90
CA VAL A 75 1.65 13.63 9.64
C VAL A 75 0.80 13.49 10.90
N GLY A 76 1.25 14.05 12.04
CA GLY A 76 0.49 14.04 13.30
C GLY A 76 0.82 12.86 14.23
N GLY A 77 2.05 12.33 14.15
CA GLY A 77 2.59 11.32 15.06
C GLY A 77 2.56 9.89 14.52
N GLU A 78 3.21 8.97 15.25
CA GLU A 78 3.28 7.55 14.85
C GLU A 78 1.91 6.87 14.71
N PRO A 79 0.92 7.08 15.60
CA PRO A 79 -0.38 6.45 15.45
C PRO A 79 -1.05 6.81 14.13
N THR A 80 -0.95 8.09 13.74
CA THR A 80 -1.50 8.58 12.47
C THR A 80 -0.76 7.99 11.27
N LEU A 81 0.58 7.93 11.32
CA LEU A 81 1.37 7.32 10.25
C LEU A 81 1.04 5.82 10.07
N ARG A 82 0.87 5.06 11.16
CA ARG A 82 0.46 3.65 11.09
C ARG A 82 -0.89 3.49 10.40
N ARG A 83 -1.87 4.32 10.76
CA ARG A 83 -3.18 4.35 10.10
C ARG A 83 -3.06 4.69 8.61
N TRP A 84 -2.23 5.67 8.26
CA TRP A 84 -2.00 6.04 6.87
C TRP A 84 -1.35 4.91 6.06
N ILE A 85 -0.49 4.09 6.66
CA ILE A 85 0.09 2.92 5.98
C ILE A 85 -0.96 1.83 5.74
N ALA A 86 -1.87 1.62 6.69
CA ALA A 86 -3.00 0.72 6.49
C ALA A 86 -3.92 1.22 5.37
N ASP A 87 -4.32 2.50 5.42
CA ASP A 87 -5.14 3.13 4.39
C ASP A 87 -4.45 3.12 3.01
N TRP A 88 -3.14 3.36 2.97
CA TRP A 88 -2.31 3.27 1.76
C TRP A 88 -2.27 1.86 1.19
N SER A 89 -2.17 0.85 2.05
CA SER A 89 -2.22 -0.57 1.65
C SER A 89 -3.57 -0.89 1.00
N VAL A 90 -4.67 -0.35 1.54
CA VAL A 90 -5.98 -0.44 0.89
C VAL A 90 -5.99 0.29 -0.45
N ALA A 91 -5.46 1.52 -0.51
CA ALA A 91 -5.42 2.34 -1.73
C ALA A 91 -4.66 1.65 -2.88
N ASN A 92 -3.53 0.99 -2.58
CA ASN A 92 -2.75 0.22 -3.54
C ASN A 92 -3.60 -0.80 -4.32
N TYR A 93 -4.65 -1.35 -3.71
CA TYR A 93 -5.56 -2.29 -4.39
C TYR A 93 -6.84 -1.62 -4.90
N ALA A 94 -7.45 -0.78 -4.06
CA ALA A 94 -8.83 -0.35 -4.19
C ALA A 94 -9.05 0.82 -5.16
N ASP A 95 -8.09 1.74 -5.26
CA ASP A 95 -8.19 2.99 -6.03
C ASP A 95 -8.72 2.78 -7.46
N SER A 96 -8.23 1.74 -8.12
CA SER A 96 -8.58 1.39 -9.50
C SER A 96 -9.72 0.37 -9.65
N ARG A 97 -10.27 -0.14 -8.55
CA ARG A 97 -11.17 -1.31 -8.54
C ARG A 97 -12.51 -1.04 -7.86
N VAL A 98 -12.60 -0.03 -7.00
CA VAL A 98 -13.80 0.28 -6.21
C VAL A 98 -14.29 1.68 -6.59
N PRO A 99 -15.31 1.80 -7.46
CA PRO A 99 -15.89 3.08 -7.80
C PRO A 99 -16.41 3.83 -6.57
N GLY A 100 -16.16 5.13 -6.49
CA GLY A 100 -16.68 5.98 -5.42
C GLY A 100 -16.05 5.74 -4.03
N ILE A 101 -14.94 5.00 -3.93
CA ILE A 101 -14.28 4.75 -2.65
C ILE A 101 -13.85 6.06 -1.95
N ALA A 102 -13.79 6.09 -0.62
CA ALA A 102 -13.41 7.26 0.16
C ALA A 102 -12.02 7.80 -0.23
N GLN A 103 -11.77 9.10 0.00
CA GLN A 103 -10.58 9.79 -0.51
C GLN A 103 -9.27 9.25 0.07
N GLU A 104 -9.29 8.78 1.31
CA GLU A 104 -8.16 8.13 1.98
C GLU A 104 -7.72 6.82 1.34
N TYR A 105 -8.58 6.19 0.54
CA TYR A 105 -8.30 4.93 -0.17
C TYR A 105 -8.00 5.15 -1.66
N ARG A 106 -7.62 6.37 -2.04
CA ARG A 106 -7.26 6.76 -3.41
C ARG A 106 -5.81 7.20 -3.51
N LEU A 107 -5.22 7.02 -4.69
CA LEU A 107 -3.89 7.52 -5.04
C LEU A 107 -4.06 8.78 -5.91
N GLN A 108 -4.26 9.93 -5.26
CA GLN A 108 -4.83 11.12 -5.91
C GLN A 108 -3.85 11.85 -6.82
N SER A 109 -2.57 11.88 -6.45
CA SER A 109 -1.53 12.47 -7.27
C SER A 109 -1.64 11.93 -8.70
N TRP A 110 -1.60 10.59 -8.86
CA TRP A 110 -1.44 9.94 -10.15
C TRP A 110 -2.38 8.74 -10.32
N SER A 111 -3.03 8.64 -11.50
CA SER A 111 -3.68 7.40 -11.94
C SER A 111 -2.63 6.34 -12.30
N HIS A 112 -2.28 5.49 -11.33
CA HIS A 112 -1.26 4.46 -11.53
C HIS A 112 -1.64 3.41 -12.59
N PRO A 113 -2.90 2.95 -12.76
CA PRO A 113 -3.27 2.08 -13.86
C PRO A 113 -2.93 2.69 -15.24
N SER A 114 -3.28 3.96 -15.46
CA SER A 114 -2.98 4.66 -16.71
C SER A 114 -1.48 4.82 -16.94
N LEU A 115 -0.71 5.07 -15.88
CA LEU A 115 0.75 5.15 -15.97
C LEU A 115 1.38 3.80 -16.28
N PHE A 116 0.90 2.72 -15.64
CA PHE A 116 1.39 1.38 -15.93
C PHE A 116 1.03 0.93 -17.35
N GLU A 117 -0.16 1.28 -17.83
CA GLU A 117 -0.54 1.07 -19.23
C GLU A 117 0.39 1.82 -20.20
N ALA A 118 0.70 3.09 -19.92
CA ALA A 118 1.66 3.87 -20.71
C ALA A 118 3.09 3.27 -20.69
N LEU A 119 3.45 2.55 -19.62
CA LEU A 119 4.68 1.77 -19.50
C LEU A 119 4.56 0.35 -20.10
N GLN A 120 3.52 0.08 -20.89
CA GLN A 120 3.22 -1.21 -21.51
C GLN A 120 3.06 -2.36 -20.51
N VAL A 121 2.65 -2.05 -19.28
CA VAL A 121 2.25 -3.01 -18.27
C VAL A 121 0.74 -3.18 -18.38
N SER A 122 0.33 -4.26 -19.04
CA SER A 122 -1.08 -4.49 -19.43
C SER A 122 -2.07 -4.62 -18.27
N ARG A 123 -1.59 -4.82 -17.03
CA ARG A 123 -2.42 -4.91 -15.82
C ARG A 123 -1.71 -4.30 -14.62
N PHE A 124 -2.46 -3.59 -13.79
CA PHE A 124 -1.94 -3.06 -12.52
C PHE A 124 -1.35 -4.20 -11.66
N PRO A 125 -0.05 -4.15 -11.31
CA PRO A 125 0.73 -5.35 -10.98
C PRO A 125 0.66 -5.80 -9.52
N VAL A 126 -0.37 -5.39 -8.77
CA VAL A 126 -0.53 -5.83 -7.37
C VAL A 126 -0.78 -7.32 -7.28
N ARG A 127 0.09 -8.03 -6.55
CA ARG A 127 0.00 -9.48 -6.34
C ARG A 127 -1.23 -9.80 -5.50
N THR A 128 -2.06 -10.71 -6.01
CA THR A 128 -3.25 -11.20 -5.30
C THR A 128 -3.22 -12.71 -5.21
N ARG A 129 -3.69 -13.28 -4.10
CA ARG A 129 -3.88 -14.71 -3.91
C ARG A 129 -5.37 -15.06 -4.00
N SER A 130 -5.68 -16.19 -4.63
CA SER A 130 -7.06 -16.71 -4.65
C SER A 130 -7.31 -17.46 -3.34
N LEU A 131 -8.43 -17.17 -2.70
CA LEU A 131 -8.99 -17.96 -1.61
C LEU A 131 -10.14 -18.79 -2.17
N VAL A 132 -10.04 -20.10 -1.99
CA VAL A 132 -11.07 -21.07 -2.35
C VAL A 132 -11.51 -21.81 -1.08
N PRO A 133 -12.77 -22.29 -1.00
CA PRO A 133 -13.28 -22.95 0.20
C PRO A 133 -12.38 -24.10 0.66
N GLU A 134 -12.22 -24.22 1.98
CA GLU A 134 -11.48 -25.30 2.66
C GLU A 134 -10.02 -25.49 2.22
N THR A 135 -9.42 -24.54 1.50
CA THR A 135 -8.02 -24.58 1.08
C THR A 135 -7.27 -23.39 1.69
N PRO A 136 -6.61 -23.57 2.84
CA PRO A 136 -5.87 -22.48 3.49
C PRO A 136 -4.66 -22.06 2.65
N ILE A 137 -4.32 -20.77 2.72
CA ILE A 137 -3.08 -20.22 2.18
C ILE A 137 -2.21 -19.72 3.33
N SER A 138 -0.90 -20.00 3.26
CA SER A 138 0.08 -19.44 4.21
C SER A 138 0.71 -18.18 3.63
N ILE A 139 0.79 -17.13 4.44
CA ILE A 139 1.35 -15.83 4.06
C ILE A 139 2.38 -15.42 5.12
N ASP A 140 3.62 -15.19 4.68
CA ASP A 140 4.62 -14.50 5.48
C ASP A 140 4.41 -13.00 5.32
N LEU A 141 3.87 -12.36 6.35
CA LEU A 141 3.53 -10.94 6.31
C LEU A 141 4.56 -10.12 7.10
N LYS A 142 5.32 -9.30 6.38
CA LYS A 142 6.25 -8.35 6.97
C LYS A 142 5.51 -7.16 7.58
N ALA A 143 6.04 -6.60 8.67
CA ALA A 143 5.51 -5.37 9.25
C ALA A 143 5.52 -4.23 8.20
N GLY A 144 4.35 -3.63 7.96
CA GLY A 144 4.18 -2.57 6.96
C GLY A 144 4.02 -3.06 5.53
N GLY A 145 4.09 -4.38 5.32
CA GLY A 145 3.64 -5.03 4.11
C GLY A 145 2.12 -5.28 4.14
N ALA A 146 1.60 -5.78 3.03
CA ALA A 146 0.19 -6.11 2.85
C ALA A 146 0.00 -7.35 1.98
N ALA A 147 -1.00 -8.16 2.32
CA ALA A 147 -1.42 -9.31 1.53
C ALA A 147 -2.81 -9.08 0.95
N TYR A 148 -2.99 -9.39 -0.33
CA TYR A 148 -4.27 -9.20 -1.02
C TYR A 148 -4.88 -10.54 -1.38
N ALA A 149 -5.92 -10.94 -0.65
CA ALA A 149 -6.65 -12.16 -0.90
C ALA A 149 -7.97 -11.87 -1.61
N ARG A 150 -8.34 -12.69 -2.59
CA ARG A 150 -9.56 -12.56 -3.39
C ARG A 150 -10.36 -13.84 -3.34
N PHE A 151 -11.66 -13.70 -3.12
CA PHE A 151 -12.62 -14.80 -3.19
C PHE A 151 -13.91 -14.29 -3.83
N SER A 152 -14.85 -15.20 -4.06
CA SER A 152 -16.19 -14.86 -4.51
C SER A 152 -17.19 -15.63 -3.66
N VAL A 153 -18.28 -14.98 -3.31
CA VAL A 153 -19.37 -15.60 -2.55
C VAL A 153 -20.60 -15.60 -3.48
N PRO A 154 -21.00 -16.75 -4.02
CA PRO A 154 -22.22 -16.81 -4.82
C PRO A 154 -23.41 -16.49 -3.91
N GLY A 155 -24.35 -15.66 -4.37
CA GLY A 155 -25.61 -15.47 -3.65
C GLY A 155 -26.45 -16.75 -3.70
N PRO A 156 -27.12 -17.17 -2.60
CA PRO A 156 -27.30 -16.50 -1.30
C PRO A 156 -26.31 -16.94 -0.21
N SER A 157 -25.15 -17.49 -0.57
CA SER A 157 -24.20 -18.07 0.38
C SER A 157 -23.51 -17.03 1.26
N VAL A 158 -22.95 -17.50 2.37
CA VAL A 158 -22.10 -16.72 3.27
C VAL A 158 -20.71 -17.36 3.28
N ALA A 159 -19.66 -16.55 3.28
CA ALA A 159 -18.29 -17.01 3.49
C ALA A 159 -17.82 -16.64 4.89
N ARG A 160 -17.07 -17.55 5.52
CA ARG A 160 -16.31 -17.29 6.74
C ARG A 160 -14.83 -17.28 6.37
N ILE A 161 -14.13 -16.21 6.75
CA ILE A 161 -12.67 -16.14 6.67
C ILE A 161 -12.15 -16.33 8.08
N THR A 162 -11.30 -17.33 8.26
CA THR A 162 -10.56 -17.55 9.50
C THR A 162 -9.11 -17.21 9.24
N VAL A 163 -8.51 -16.43 10.14
CA VAL A 163 -7.08 -16.11 10.07
C VAL A 163 -6.42 -16.57 11.35
N THR A 164 -5.30 -17.26 11.20
CA THR A 164 -4.52 -17.81 12.30
C THR A 164 -3.05 -17.44 12.09
N ALA A 165 -2.31 -17.30 13.19
CA ALA A 165 -0.86 -17.23 13.12
C ALA A 165 -0.28 -18.64 13.07
N GLY A 166 0.85 -18.81 12.38
CA GLY A 166 1.58 -20.08 12.39
C GLY A 166 2.09 -20.45 13.79
N THR A 167 2.36 -19.45 14.64
CA THR A 167 2.74 -19.60 16.04
C THR A 167 2.11 -18.48 16.88
N GLY A 168 1.58 -18.84 18.06
CA GLY A 168 1.03 -17.86 19.02
C GLY A 168 -0.25 -17.15 18.57
N PRO A 169 -0.65 -16.07 19.27
CA PRO A 169 -1.78 -15.24 18.87
C PRO A 169 -1.42 -14.35 17.66
N LEU A 170 -2.44 -13.90 16.92
CA LEU A 170 -2.23 -12.88 15.88
C LEU A 170 -1.66 -11.59 16.49
N PRO A 171 -0.72 -10.91 15.79
CA PRO A 171 -0.21 -9.62 16.24
C PRO A 171 -1.36 -8.60 16.43
N PRO A 172 -1.38 -7.83 17.52
CA PRO A 172 -2.44 -6.84 17.77
C PRO A 172 -2.42 -5.67 16.77
N THR A 173 -1.35 -5.53 16.00
CA THR A 173 -1.19 -4.53 14.94
C THR A 173 -1.61 -5.04 13.56
N LEU A 174 -2.11 -6.27 13.46
CA LEU A 174 -2.62 -6.81 12.21
C LEU A 174 -4.01 -6.23 11.92
N GLU A 175 -4.16 -5.62 10.76
CA GLU A 175 -5.43 -5.06 10.31
C GLU A 175 -6.03 -5.89 9.17
N PHE A 176 -7.36 -6.07 9.21
CA PHE A 176 -8.13 -6.73 8.16
C PHE A 176 -9.10 -5.75 7.54
N THR A 177 -9.02 -5.60 6.22
CA THR A 177 -9.98 -4.82 5.44
C THR A 177 -10.69 -5.74 4.45
N LEU A 178 -12.03 -5.74 4.50
CA LEU A 178 -12.86 -6.42 3.52
C LEU A 178 -13.37 -5.40 2.50
N LEU A 179 -13.03 -5.61 1.22
CA LEU A 179 -13.45 -4.75 0.12
C LEU A 179 -14.44 -5.49 -0.80
N ARG A 180 -15.61 -4.90 -1.01
CA ARG A 180 -16.51 -5.34 -2.08
C ARG A 180 -16.08 -4.67 -3.39
N THR A 181 -15.77 -5.48 -4.41
CA THR A 181 -15.32 -5.01 -5.72
C THR A 181 -16.32 -5.30 -6.85
N ARG A 182 -17.40 -6.04 -6.56
CA ARG A 182 -18.49 -6.39 -7.46
C ARG A 182 -19.78 -6.54 -6.68
#